data_AF-T0HSL5-F1
#
_entry.id   AF-T0HSL5-F1
#
_cell.length_a   1.000
_cell.length_b   1.000
_cell.length_c   1.000
_cell.angle_alpha   90.00
_cell.angle_beta   90.00
_cell.angle_gamma   90.00
#
_symmetry.space_group_name_H-M   'P 1'
#
loop_
_entity.id
_entity.type
_entity.pdbx_description
1 polymer ?
#
loop_
_entity_poly.entity_id
_entity_poly.type
_entity_poly.pdbx_seq_one_letter_code
_entity_poly.pdbx_strand_id
1 'polypeptide(L)'
;MQQSPSIGHGWAVFSTLDALAKPIRMPLFFAIAGLFAAGALSRSWVRLLTGRVANLVWLYSLWTVIYWLFFRYFDPTDGLKPLGLSKWQLIYMWIIPPSGQWFLWLMAIYLVLAKAIARFRGPVHLSAIFLLCALSAEAAADLPHYPWRNGLLYVPFFIGGAWYGRALAEWAPRHAAMLIVGGAAGFTALWMLTRHPGAHIGLSMAGLMEAVGVAPLLNRISWLKRPLLFFGRRTLSIYLGHGLVIAALSMPLSVLPLGDHAFLWVTPFLMLFSLFGSLVLHDRVGSLGRMWLYSEEGMRQSLPKRLRI
;
A
#
# COMPACT_ATOMS: atom_id res chain seq x y z
N MET A 1 22.97 8.53 28.58
CA MET A 1 21.59 8.20 28.14
C MET A 1 20.98 9.45 27.56
N GLN A 2 21.05 9.63 26.24
CA GLN A 2 20.38 10.73 25.55
C GLN A 2 18.88 10.49 25.61
N GLN A 3 18.15 11.36 26.32
CA GLN A 3 16.70 11.39 26.28
C GLN A 3 16.29 11.69 24.83
N SER A 4 15.57 10.76 24.21
CA SER A 4 14.86 11.05 22.96
C SER A 4 13.91 12.22 23.25
N PRO A 5 13.87 13.25 22.38
CA PRO A 5 12.91 14.34 22.55
C PRO A 5 11.52 13.72 22.65
N SER A 6 10.76 14.08 23.67
CA SER A 6 9.41 13.58 23.92
C SER A 6 8.52 14.01 22.77
N ILE A 7 8.46 13.21 21.70
CA ILE A 7 7.53 13.43 20.61
C ILE A 7 6.14 13.26 21.23
N GLY A 8 5.45 14.39 21.48
CA GLY A 8 4.37 14.54 22.44
C GLY A 8 3.13 13.66 22.25
N HIS A 9 2.11 13.92 23.09
CA HIS A 9 0.84 13.16 23.15
C HIS A 9 0.19 12.90 21.77
N GLY A 10 0.30 13.84 20.82
CA GLY A 10 -0.23 13.65 19.47
C GLY A 10 0.44 12.52 18.68
N TRP A 11 1.76 12.39 18.77
CA TRP A 11 2.49 11.29 18.15
C TRP A 11 2.09 9.94 18.75
N ALA A 12 1.93 9.87 20.07
CA ALA A 12 1.47 8.66 20.75
C ALA A 12 0.07 8.23 20.29
N VAL A 13 -0.87 9.17 20.14
CA VAL A 13 -2.23 8.88 19.64
C VAL A 13 -2.18 8.34 18.21
N PHE A 14 -1.52 9.04 17.29
CA PHE A 14 -1.50 8.62 15.88
C PHE A 14 -0.67 7.35 15.65
N SER A 15 0.42 7.14 16.39
CA SER A 15 1.20 5.89 16.30
C SER A 15 0.42 4.69 16.86
N THR A 16 -0.38 4.87 17.91
CA THR A 16 -1.28 3.83 18.42
C THR A 16 -2.36 3.48 17.40
N LEU A 17 -2.99 4.50 16.79
CA LEU A 17 -3.97 4.30 15.71
C LEU A 17 -3.34 3.61 14.49
N ASP A 18 -2.11 3.99 14.11
CA ASP A 18 -1.35 3.34 13.05
C ASP A 18 -1.10 1.86 13.37
N ALA A 19 -0.67 1.56 14.59
CA ALA A 19 -0.40 0.20 15.04
C ALA A 19 -1.66 -0.68 15.03
N LEU A 20 -2.81 -0.13 15.41
CA LEU A 20 -4.11 -0.82 15.35
C LEU A 20 -4.59 -1.04 13.91
N ALA A 21 -4.43 -0.03 13.05
CA ALA A 21 -4.89 -0.09 11.66
C ALA A 21 -3.97 -0.92 10.75
N LYS A 22 -2.68 -1.02 11.07
CA LYS A 22 -1.67 -1.64 10.20
C LYS A 22 -1.94 -3.11 9.86
N PRO A 23 -2.31 -4.00 10.81
CA PRO A 23 -2.68 -5.38 10.51
C PRO A 23 -3.91 -5.50 9.60
N ILE A 24 -4.77 -4.49 9.56
CA ILE A 24 -5.97 -4.51 8.72
C ILE A 24 -5.65 -3.94 7.33
N ARG A 25 -5.09 -2.74 7.28
CA ARG A 25 -4.97 -1.94 6.04
C ARG A 25 -4.08 -2.58 4.99
N MET A 26 -2.91 -3.11 5.36
CA MET A 26 -1.95 -3.63 4.38
C MET A 26 -2.45 -4.95 3.78
N PRO A 27 -2.87 -5.94 4.59
CA PRO A 27 -3.45 -7.19 4.06
C PRO A 27 -4.71 -6.96 3.23
N LEU A 28 -5.60 -6.05 3.66
CA LEU A 28 -6.78 -5.65 2.88
C LEU A 28 -6.38 -5.08 1.52
N PHE A 29 -5.39 -4.20 1.49
CA PHE A 29 -4.91 -3.59 0.25
C PHE A 29 -4.36 -4.65 -0.72
N PHE A 30 -3.57 -5.61 -0.23
CA PHE A 30 -3.08 -6.72 -1.05
C PHE A 30 -4.19 -7.67 -1.50
N ALA A 31 -5.18 -7.97 -0.67
CA ALA A 31 -6.33 -8.78 -1.04
C ALA A 31 -7.16 -8.12 -2.15
N ILE A 32 -7.43 -6.81 -2.04
CA ILE A 32 -8.13 -6.04 -3.08
C ILE A 32 -7.29 -5.99 -4.37
N ALA A 33 -5.98 -5.76 -4.27
CA ALA A 33 -5.10 -5.77 -5.43
C ALA A 33 -5.09 -7.13 -6.13
N GLY A 34 -5.10 -8.23 -5.37
CA GLY A 34 -5.27 -9.59 -5.87
C GLY A 34 -6.59 -9.77 -6.62
N LEU A 35 -7.70 -9.34 -6.02
CA LEU A 35 -9.03 -9.36 -6.64
C LEU A 35 -9.02 -8.67 -8.02
N PHE A 36 -8.41 -7.49 -8.14
CA PHE A 36 -8.29 -6.79 -9.42
C PHE A 36 -7.26 -7.41 -10.38
N ALA A 37 -6.28 -8.14 -9.86
CA ALA A 37 -5.27 -8.86 -10.64
C ALA A 37 -5.81 -10.13 -11.30
N ALA A 38 -6.89 -10.73 -10.79
CA ALA A 38 -7.43 -12.01 -11.26
C ALA A 38 -7.61 -12.07 -12.80
N GLY A 39 -8.13 -11.00 -13.41
CA GLY A 39 -8.32 -10.93 -14.86
C GLY A 39 -7.01 -10.78 -15.67
N ALA A 40 -5.95 -10.24 -15.07
CA ALA A 40 -4.63 -10.21 -15.70
C ALA A 40 -3.95 -11.59 -15.60
N LEU A 41 -4.16 -12.30 -14.49
CA LEU A 41 -3.60 -13.63 -14.24
C LEU A 41 -4.17 -14.71 -15.16
N SER A 42 -5.37 -14.52 -15.74
CA SER A 42 -5.92 -15.45 -16.74
C SER A 42 -5.29 -15.31 -18.14
N ARG A 43 -4.55 -14.23 -18.41
CA ARG A 43 -3.92 -13.97 -19.71
C ARG A 43 -2.65 -14.82 -19.91
N SER A 44 -2.12 -14.86 -21.13
CA SER A 44 -0.82 -15.50 -21.41
C SER A 44 0.32 -14.79 -20.65
N TRP A 45 1.41 -15.51 -20.37
CA TRP A 45 2.60 -14.97 -19.70
C TRP A 45 3.10 -13.68 -20.36
N VAL A 46 3.21 -13.69 -21.69
CA VAL A 46 3.63 -12.51 -22.46
C VAL A 46 2.72 -11.31 -22.19
N ARG A 47 1.39 -11.49 -22.27
CA ARG A 47 0.42 -10.40 -22.04
C ARG A 47 0.41 -9.88 -20.60
N LEU A 48 0.69 -10.75 -19.63
CA LEU A 48 0.84 -10.34 -18.24
C LEU A 48 2.11 -9.50 -18.05
N LEU A 49 3.24 -10.00 -18.57
CA LEU A 49 4.56 -9.39 -18.41
C LEU A 49 4.65 -8.05 -19.14
N THR A 50 4.29 -7.99 -20.43
CA THR A 50 4.38 -6.76 -21.24
C THR A 50 3.25 -5.76 -20.98
N GLY A 51 2.19 -6.19 -20.30
CA GLY A 51 1.09 -5.33 -19.88
C GLY A 51 1.27 -4.87 -18.43
N ARG A 52 0.63 -5.59 -17.52
CA ARG A 52 0.45 -5.13 -16.14
C ARG A 52 1.77 -5.08 -15.36
N VAL A 53 2.63 -6.08 -15.50
CA VAL A 53 3.91 -6.12 -14.78
C VAL A 53 4.83 -5.02 -15.29
N ALA A 54 5.01 -4.90 -16.60
CA ALA A 54 5.81 -3.83 -17.19
C ALA A 54 5.31 -2.44 -16.75
N ASN A 55 4.00 -2.20 -16.74
CA ASN A 55 3.47 -0.90 -16.30
C ASN A 55 3.73 -0.61 -14.82
N LEU A 56 3.67 -1.61 -13.93
CA LEU A 56 4.06 -1.45 -12.53
C LEU A 56 5.56 -1.14 -12.38
N VAL A 57 6.40 -1.84 -13.14
CA VAL A 57 7.86 -1.60 -13.19
C VAL A 57 8.16 -0.20 -13.71
N TRP A 58 7.45 0.26 -14.73
CA TRP A 58 7.55 1.62 -15.26
C TRP A 58 7.15 2.67 -14.22
N LEU A 59 5.97 2.53 -13.61
CA LEU A 59 5.50 3.45 -12.58
C LEU A 59 6.46 3.48 -11.40
N TYR A 60 6.95 2.31 -10.96
CA TYR A 60 7.97 2.22 -9.93
C TYR A 60 9.23 3.00 -10.32
N SER A 61 9.80 2.75 -11.50
CA SER A 61 11.02 3.39 -12.00
C SER A 61 10.87 4.92 -12.05
N LEU A 62 9.80 5.36 -12.70
CA LEU A 62 9.48 6.76 -12.92
C LEU A 62 9.34 7.50 -11.59
N TRP A 63 8.53 6.96 -10.68
CA TRP A 63 8.28 7.60 -9.41
C TRP A 63 9.49 7.54 -8.49
N THR A 64 10.30 6.48 -8.55
CA THR A 64 11.59 6.41 -7.85
C THR A 64 12.48 7.57 -8.26
N VAL A 65 12.59 7.83 -9.57
CA VAL A 65 13.36 8.96 -10.09
C VAL A 65 12.75 10.30 -9.67
N ILE A 66 11.42 10.46 -9.74
CA ILE A 66 10.75 11.71 -9.31
C ILE A 66 11.03 12.00 -7.83
N TYR A 67 10.87 11.01 -6.94
CA TYR A 67 11.17 11.17 -5.51
C TYR A 67 12.64 11.48 -5.28
N TRP A 68 13.54 10.77 -5.95
CA TRP A 68 14.97 11.02 -5.84
C TRP A 68 15.34 12.46 -6.27
N LEU A 69 14.80 12.93 -7.39
CA LEU A 69 14.99 14.31 -7.88
C LEU A 69 14.39 15.33 -6.91
N PHE A 70 13.19 15.05 -6.40
CA PHE A 70 12.53 15.94 -5.44
C PHE A 70 13.41 16.16 -4.21
N PHE A 71 13.86 15.10 -3.55
CA PHE A 71 14.72 15.22 -2.38
C PHE A 71 16.12 15.76 -2.72
N ARG A 72 16.65 15.47 -3.92
CA ARG A 72 17.95 16.02 -4.35
C ARG A 72 17.92 17.55 -4.40
N TYR A 73 16.88 18.13 -4.99
CA TYR A 73 16.85 19.55 -5.36
C TYR A 73 15.98 20.44 -4.47
N PHE A 74 14.95 19.89 -3.82
CA PHE A 74 13.97 20.69 -3.08
C PHE A 74 14.04 20.50 -1.56
N ASP A 75 14.71 19.45 -1.08
CA ASP A 75 14.97 19.31 0.35
C ASP A 75 16.17 20.19 0.74
N PRO A 76 16.04 21.16 1.66
CA PRO A 76 17.16 21.98 2.09
C PRO A 76 18.05 21.29 3.13
N THR A 77 17.63 20.14 3.69
CA THR A 77 18.29 19.50 4.84
C THR A 77 19.31 18.44 4.43
N ASP A 78 20.46 18.84 3.86
CA ASP A 78 21.49 17.93 3.31
C ASP A 78 21.91 16.77 4.25
N GLY A 79 21.81 16.91 5.57
CA GLY A 79 22.14 15.86 6.55
C GLY A 79 21.00 14.90 6.94
N LEU A 80 19.74 15.20 6.59
CA LEU A 80 18.55 14.41 6.96
C LEU A 80 17.74 13.92 5.75
N LYS A 81 18.22 14.18 4.53
CA LYS A 81 17.52 13.78 3.30
C LYS A 81 17.37 12.26 3.23
N PRO A 82 16.13 11.74 3.09
CA PRO A 82 15.93 10.29 2.95
C PRO A 82 16.41 9.76 1.59
N LEU A 83 16.45 10.60 0.54
CA LEU A 83 16.83 10.25 -0.83
C LEU A 83 17.63 11.42 -1.47
N GLY A 84 18.23 11.20 -2.64
CA GLY A 84 18.93 12.27 -3.38
C GLY A 84 20.36 12.55 -2.93
N LEU A 85 20.94 11.71 -2.07
CA LEU A 85 22.33 11.86 -1.62
C LEU A 85 23.33 11.39 -2.68
N SER A 86 22.99 10.34 -3.42
CA SER A 86 23.88 9.74 -4.42
C SER A 86 23.10 9.12 -5.57
N LYS A 87 23.67 9.19 -6.78
CA LYS A 87 23.14 8.50 -7.97
C LYS A 87 23.08 6.98 -7.81
N TRP A 88 23.96 6.41 -6.98
CA TRP A 88 23.97 4.98 -6.66
C TRP A 88 22.70 4.52 -5.93
N GLN A 89 22.01 5.45 -5.25
CA GLN A 89 20.74 5.13 -4.60
C GLN A 89 19.68 4.70 -5.62
N LEU A 90 19.68 5.24 -6.85
CA LEU A 90 18.72 4.84 -7.88
C LEU A 90 18.85 3.35 -8.25
N ILE A 91 20.04 2.78 -8.17
CA ILE A 91 20.28 1.35 -8.40
C ILE A 91 19.89 0.56 -7.16
N TYR A 92 20.35 0.99 -5.98
CA TYR A 92 20.07 0.31 -4.71
C TYR A 92 18.57 0.23 -4.40
N MET A 93 17.79 1.24 -4.80
CA MET A 93 16.34 1.26 -4.60
C MET A 93 15.64 0.09 -5.31
N TRP A 94 16.19 -0.50 -6.38
CA TRP A 94 15.62 -1.70 -6.99
C TRP A 94 15.69 -2.96 -6.12
N ILE A 95 16.64 -2.97 -5.17
CA ILE A 95 16.82 -4.04 -4.20
C ILE A 95 16.07 -3.68 -2.92
N ILE A 96 16.19 -2.44 -2.45
CA ILE A 96 15.57 -1.97 -1.22
C ILE A 96 14.74 -0.72 -1.55
N PRO A 97 13.48 -0.92 -1.95
CA PRO A 97 12.63 0.19 -2.37
C PRO A 97 12.34 1.13 -1.20
N PRO A 98 12.33 2.46 -1.44
CA PRO A 98 12.12 3.45 -0.39
C PRO A 98 10.68 3.40 0.14
N SER A 99 10.47 4.03 1.30
CA SER A 99 9.17 4.09 1.97
C SER A 99 8.12 4.66 1.03
N GLY A 100 7.01 3.94 0.86
CA GLY A 100 5.94 4.31 -0.03
C GLY A 100 5.98 3.63 -1.39
N GLN A 101 7.13 3.34 -2.02
CA GLN A 101 7.17 2.78 -3.40
C GLN A 101 7.27 1.26 -3.46
N TRP A 102 7.66 0.64 -2.35
CA TRP A 102 7.80 -0.81 -2.19
C TRP A 102 6.55 -1.61 -2.58
N PHE A 103 5.36 -1.03 -2.46
CA PHE A 103 4.14 -1.75 -2.83
C PHE A 103 4.02 -1.97 -4.34
N LEU A 104 4.41 -1.03 -5.21
CA LEU A 104 4.43 -1.26 -6.66
C LEU A 104 5.43 -2.36 -7.03
N TRP A 105 6.58 -2.34 -6.37
CA TRP A 105 7.62 -3.35 -6.51
C TRP A 105 7.11 -4.74 -6.11
N LEU A 106 6.48 -4.88 -4.95
CA LEU A 106 5.85 -6.13 -4.53
C LEU A 106 4.70 -6.55 -5.44
N MET A 107 3.90 -5.60 -5.93
CA MET A 107 2.78 -5.90 -6.81
C MET A 107 3.25 -6.58 -8.10
N ALA A 108 4.35 -6.11 -8.67
CA ALA A 108 4.97 -6.73 -9.84
C ALA A 108 5.43 -8.16 -9.53
N ILE A 109 6.11 -8.36 -8.38
CA ILE A 109 6.58 -9.68 -7.93
C ILE A 109 5.40 -10.63 -7.68
N TYR A 110 4.37 -10.17 -6.99
CA TYR A 110 3.20 -10.97 -6.62
C TYR A 110 2.38 -11.39 -7.83
N LEU A 111 2.27 -10.56 -8.87
CA LEU A 111 1.64 -10.94 -10.13
C LEU A 111 2.37 -12.11 -10.79
N VAL A 112 3.71 -12.03 -10.86
CA VAL A 112 4.55 -13.09 -11.43
C VAL A 112 4.43 -14.35 -10.60
N LEU A 113 4.54 -14.23 -9.27
CA LEU A 113 4.42 -15.35 -8.34
C LEU A 113 3.06 -16.03 -8.45
N ALA A 114 1.97 -15.27 -8.35
CA ALA A 114 0.60 -15.79 -8.44
C ALA A 114 0.32 -16.46 -9.78
N LYS A 115 0.92 -15.97 -10.88
CA LYS A 115 0.83 -16.61 -12.20
C LYS A 115 1.62 -17.93 -12.24
N ALA A 116 2.82 -17.96 -11.67
CA ALA A 116 3.67 -19.15 -11.60
C ALA A 116 2.99 -20.30 -10.84
N ILE A 117 2.31 -19.98 -9.75
CA ILE A 117 1.63 -20.98 -8.91
C ILE A 117 0.16 -21.19 -9.28
N ALA A 118 -0.34 -20.59 -10.36
CA ALA A 118 -1.76 -20.62 -10.71
C ALA A 118 -2.31 -22.05 -10.91
N ARG A 119 -1.46 -23.00 -11.32
CA ARG A 119 -1.82 -24.42 -11.44
C ARG A 119 -2.15 -25.10 -10.10
N PHE A 120 -1.66 -24.54 -9.00
CA PHE A 120 -1.89 -25.04 -7.64
C PHE A 120 -3.07 -24.33 -6.95
N ARG A 121 -3.94 -23.66 -7.72
CA ARG A 121 -5.12 -23.00 -7.17
C ARG A 121 -5.98 -24.00 -6.40
N GLY A 122 -6.08 -23.80 -5.09
CA GLY A 122 -6.90 -24.61 -4.20
C GLY A 122 -6.80 -24.19 -2.74
N PRO A 123 -7.79 -24.53 -1.90
CA PRO A 123 -7.82 -24.11 -0.50
C PRO A 123 -6.67 -24.71 0.30
N VAL A 124 -6.25 -25.94 -0.01
CA VAL A 124 -5.10 -26.60 0.63
C VAL A 124 -3.80 -25.83 0.38
N HIS A 125 -3.51 -25.47 -0.88
CA HIS A 125 -2.31 -24.70 -1.21
C HIS A 125 -2.34 -23.29 -0.64
N LEU A 126 -3.49 -22.62 -0.64
CA LEU A 126 -3.62 -21.31 0.00
C LEU A 126 -3.35 -21.40 1.51
N SER A 127 -3.91 -22.42 2.16
CA SER A 127 -3.68 -22.67 3.59
C SER A 127 -2.21 -22.98 3.88
N ALA A 128 -1.54 -23.76 3.03
CA ALA A 128 -0.12 -24.03 3.13
C ALA A 128 0.74 -22.76 3.00
N ILE A 129 0.37 -21.83 2.09
CA ILE A 129 1.06 -20.54 1.96
C ILE A 129 0.86 -19.70 3.23
N PHE A 130 -0.37 -19.62 3.76
CA PHE A 130 -0.64 -18.94 5.02
C PHE A 130 0.20 -19.52 6.17
N LEU A 131 0.25 -20.86 6.29
CA LEU A 131 1.03 -21.54 7.31
C LEU A 131 2.53 -21.26 7.16
N LEU A 132 3.08 -21.36 5.94
CA LEU A 132 4.49 -21.08 5.68
C LEU A 132 4.86 -19.62 6.01
N CYS A 133 3.98 -18.66 5.68
CA CYS A 133 4.16 -17.26 6.05
C CYS A 133 4.07 -17.06 7.57
N ALA A 134 3.21 -17.80 8.27
CA ALA A 134 3.09 -17.71 9.72
C ALA A 134 4.34 -18.26 10.43
N LEU A 135 4.84 -19.42 9.97
CA LEU A 135 6.05 -20.05 10.50
C LEU A 135 7.31 -19.23 10.19
N SER A 136 7.35 -18.53 9.05
CA SER A 136 8.48 -17.66 8.70
C SER A 136 8.38 -16.25 9.29
N ALA A 137 7.33 -15.92 10.04
CA ALA A 137 7.09 -14.57 10.55
C ALA A 137 8.18 -14.08 11.51
N GLU A 138 8.72 -14.96 12.35
CA GLU A 138 9.81 -14.63 13.27
C GLU A 138 11.10 -14.34 12.52
N ALA A 139 11.52 -15.26 11.64
CA ALA A 139 12.70 -15.07 10.79
C ALA A 139 12.56 -13.83 9.88
N ALA A 140 11.35 -13.52 9.41
CA ALA A 140 11.08 -12.31 8.63
C ALA A 140 11.15 -11.03 9.49
N ALA A 141 10.86 -11.11 10.79
CA ALA A 141 10.90 -9.96 11.70
C ALA A 141 12.32 -9.39 11.84
N ASP A 142 13.33 -10.26 11.79
CA ASP A 142 14.75 -9.93 11.85
C ASP A 142 15.31 -9.31 10.56
N LEU A 143 14.53 -9.31 9.47
CA LEU A 143 14.96 -8.66 8.23
C LEU A 143 15.08 -7.14 8.43
N PRO A 144 16.23 -6.53 8.06
CA PRO A 144 16.51 -5.13 8.36
C PRO A 144 15.61 -4.16 7.57
N HIS A 145 15.04 -4.62 6.46
CA HIS A 145 14.34 -3.77 5.51
C HIS A 145 12.85 -4.07 5.51
N TYR A 146 12.05 -3.01 5.75
CA TYR A 146 10.60 -3.07 5.82
C TYR A 146 9.92 -3.78 4.62
N PRO A 147 10.32 -3.52 3.36
CA PRO A 147 9.71 -4.19 2.20
C PRO A 147 9.88 -5.70 2.22
N TRP A 148 11.04 -6.18 2.65
CA TRP A 148 11.38 -7.61 2.68
C TRP A 148 10.66 -8.31 3.84
N ARG A 149 10.70 -7.73 5.04
CA ARG A 149 9.98 -8.22 6.22
C ARG A 149 8.50 -8.42 5.96
N ASN A 150 7.85 -7.39 5.44
CA ASN A 150 6.39 -7.41 5.26
C ASN A 150 5.97 -8.05 3.93
N GLY A 151 6.86 -8.02 2.93
CA GLY A 151 6.61 -8.58 1.61
C GLY A 151 6.43 -10.09 1.61
N LEU A 152 6.94 -10.83 2.57
CA LEU A 152 6.63 -12.26 2.68
C LEU A 152 5.26 -12.50 3.32
N LEU A 153 4.89 -11.66 4.30
CA LEU A 153 3.66 -11.81 5.08
C LEU A 153 2.39 -11.46 4.30
N TYR A 154 2.50 -10.64 3.26
CA TYR A 154 1.33 -10.18 2.49
C TYR A 154 1.02 -10.99 1.22
N VAL A 155 1.94 -11.85 0.78
CA VAL A 155 1.76 -12.79 -0.33
C VAL A 155 0.45 -13.60 -0.24
N PRO A 156 0.11 -14.25 0.90
CA PRO A 156 -1.09 -15.09 0.98
C PRO A 156 -2.38 -14.27 0.81
N PHE A 157 -2.40 -13.01 1.26
CA PHE A 157 -3.55 -12.13 1.08
C PHE A 157 -3.76 -11.74 -0.39
N PHE A 158 -2.67 -11.42 -1.10
CA PHE A 158 -2.74 -11.16 -2.54
C PHE A 158 -3.24 -12.37 -3.32
N ILE A 159 -2.67 -13.55 -3.06
CA ILE A 159 -3.06 -14.80 -3.73
C ILE A 159 -4.50 -15.16 -3.39
N GLY A 160 -4.90 -15.05 -2.12
CA GLY A 160 -6.27 -15.28 -1.66
C GLY A 160 -7.26 -14.35 -2.36
N GLY A 161 -6.93 -13.06 -2.47
CA GLY A 161 -7.72 -12.09 -3.24
C GLY A 161 -7.82 -12.45 -4.72
N ALA A 162 -6.71 -12.85 -5.34
CA ALA A 162 -6.67 -13.24 -6.75
C ALA A 162 -7.48 -14.52 -7.04
N TRP A 163 -7.47 -15.47 -6.12
CA TRP A 163 -8.15 -16.75 -6.31
C TRP A 163 -9.62 -16.69 -5.92
N TYR A 164 -9.94 -16.07 -4.78
CA TYR A 164 -11.25 -16.16 -4.14
C TYR A 164 -11.96 -14.81 -3.97
N GLY A 165 -11.32 -13.68 -4.31
CA GLY A 165 -11.88 -12.35 -4.07
C GLY A 165 -13.26 -12.12 -4.69
N ARG A 166 -13.52 -12.64 -5.90
CA ARG A 166 -14.84 -12.50 -6.55
C ARG A 166 -15.93 -13.24 -5.80
N ALA A 167 -15.67 -14.51 -5.48
CA ALA A 167 -16.58 -15.32 -4.68
C ALA A 167 -16.84 -14.68 -3.30
N LEU A 168 -15.79 -14.15 -2.68
CA LEU A 168 -15.90 -13.44 -1.40
C LEU A 168 -16.75 -12.16 -1.53
N ALA A 169 -16.58 -11.38 -2.60
CA ALA A 169 -17.37 -10.18 -2.85
C ALA A 169 -18.86 -10.47 -3.11
N GLU A 170 -19.18 -11.61 -3.72
CA GLU A 170 -20.56 -12.07 -3.92
C GLU A 170 -21.19 -12.66 -2.65
N TRP A 171 -20.38 -13.31 -1.81
CA TRP A 171 -20.81 -13.96 -0.58
C TRP A 171 -20.96 -12.99 0.60
N ALA A 172 -20.10 -11.98 0.69
CA ALA A 172 -20.04 -11.04 1.80
C ALA A 172 -21.35 -10.29 2.10
N PRO A 173 -22.14 -9.79 1.13
CA PRO A 173 -23.39 -9.08 1.42
C PRO A 173 -24.43 -9.92 2.17
N ARG A 174 -24.41 -11.26 1.99
CA ARG A 174 -25.33 -12.19 2.65
C ARG A 174 -24.86 -12.59 4.06
N HIS A 175 -23.58 -12.42 4.35
CA HIS A 175 -22.92 -12.86 5.59
C HIS A 175 -22.22 -11.72 6.33
N ALA A 176 -22.60 -10.47 6.05
CA ALA A 176 -21.93 -9.28 6.56
C ALA A 176 -21.86 -9.27 8.09
N ALA A 177 -22.97 -9.59 8.78
CA ALA A 177 -23.01 -9.63 10.24
C ALA A 177 -22.02 -10.66 10.82
N MET A 178 -21.96 -11.87 10.25
CA MET A 178 -21.02 -12.91 10.67
C MET A 178 -19.57 -12.48 10.44
N LEU A 179 -19.27 -11.87 9.29
CA LEU A 179 -17.94 -11.35 8.97
C LEU A 179 -17.50 -10.23 9.92
N ILE A 180 -18.40 -9.31 10.25
CA ILE A 180 -18.13 -8.19 11.16
C ILE A 180 -17.92 -8.71 12.58
N VAL A 181 -18.87 -9.48 13.11
CA VAL A 181 -18.81 -9.97 14.51
C VAL A 181 -17.65 -10.96 14.67
N GLY A 182 -17.50 -11.90 13.75
CA GLY A 182 -16.40 -12.86 13.78
C GLY A 182 -15.03 -12.21 13.57
N GLY A 183 -14.94 -11.24 12.66
CA GLY A 183 -13.73 -10.44 12.44
C GLY A 183 -13.36 -9.63 13.67
N ALA A 184 -14.30 -8.88 14.26
CA ALA A 184 -14.06 -8.07 15.46
C ALA A 184 -13.68 -8.95 16.67
N ALA A 185 -14.44 -10.01 16.95
CA ALA A 185 -14.16 -10.92 18.06
C ALA A 185 -12.80 -11.61 17.89
N GLY A 186 -12.50 -12.11 16.68
CA GLY A 186 -11.22 -12.70 16.35
C GLY A 186 -10.06 -11.70 16.48
N PHE A 187 -10.26 -10.46 16.03
CA PHE A 187 -9.25 -9.40 16.13
C PHE A 187 -8.96 -9.08 17.60
N THR A 188 -9.99 -8.87 18.42
CA THR A 188 -9.82 -8.61 19.86
C THR A 188 -9.12 -9.76 20.57
N ALA A 189 -9.53 -11.01 20.33
CA ALA A 189 -8.91 -12.19 20.95
C ALA A 189 -7.43 -12.33 20.55
N LEU A 190 -7.11 -12.18 19.26
CA LEU A 190 -5.75 -12.32 18.76
C LEU A 190 -4.86 -11.11 19.10
N TRP A 191 -5.45 -9.93 19.34
CA TRP A 191 -4.71 -8.76 19.78
C TRP A 191 -4.03 -9.00 21.14
N MET A 192 -4.70 -9.73 22.03
CA MET A 192 -4.16 -10.14 23.32
C MET A 192 -3.00 -11.16 23.19
N LEU A 193 -2.89 -11.84 22.05
CA LEU A 193 -1.88 -12.87 21.75
C LEU A 193 -0.75 -12.36 20.84
N THR A 194 -0.67 -11.05 20.59
CA THR A 194 0.31 -10.40 19.69
C THR A 194 1.78 -10.68 20.01
N ARG A 195 2.08 -11.19 21.20
CA ARG A 195 3.43 -11.60 21.61
C ARG A 195 3.92 -12.88 20.90
N HIS A 196 3.03 -13.65 20.26
CA HIS A 196 3.39 -14.89 19.58
C HIS A 196 3.68 -14.69 18.08
N PRO A 197 4.75 -15.28 17.54
CA PRO A 197 4.98 -15.36 16.10
C PRO A 197 3.76 -15.95 15.38
N GLY A 198 3.31 -15.29 14.30
CA GLY A 198 2.13 -15.73 13.54
C GLY A 198 0.79 -15.14 13.99
N ALA A 199 0.67 -14.60 15.21
CA ALA A 199 -0.54 -13.90 15.67
C ALA A 199 -0.91 -12.72 14.76
N HIS A 200 0.09 -12.08 14.15
CA HIS A 200 -0.09 -11.00 13.17
C HIS A 200 -0.84 -11.43 11.91
N ILE A 201 -0.64 -12.67 11.43
CA ILE A 201 -1.38 -13.17 10.26
C ILE A 201 -2.83 -13.46 10.63
N GLY A 202 -3.08 -14.02 11.81
CA GLY A 202 -4.43 -14.21 12.33
C GLY A 202 -5.16 -12.88 12.50
N LEU A 203 -4.53 -11.88 13.11
CA LEU A 203 -5.05 -10.52 13.23
C LEU A 203 -5.39 -9.92 11.87
N SER A 204 -4.50 -10.12 10.90
CA SER A 204 -4.69 -9.64 9.53
C SER A 204 -5.88 -10.32 8.85
N MET A 205 -6.09 -11.61 9.09
CA MET A 205 -7.26 -12.33 8.59
C MET A 205 -8.55 -11.85 9.24
N ALA A 206 -8.56 -11.68 10.56
CA ALA A 206 -9.71 -11.19 11.30
C ALA A 206 -10.11 -9.77 10.86
N GLY A 207 -9.12 -8.89 10.71
CA GLY A 207 -9.33 -7.54 10.17
C GLY A 207 -9.82 -7.54 8.72
N LEU A 208 -9.32 -8.46 7.88
CA LEU A 208 -9.80 -8.62 6.51
C LEU A 208 -11.27 -9.07 6.50
N MET A 209 -11.65 -10.04 7.36
CA MET A 209 -13.04 -10.50 7.49
C MET A 209 -13.95 -9.33 7.88
N GLU A 210 -13.57 -8.57 8.90
CA GLU A 210 -14.33 -7.40 9.34
C GLU A 210 -14.47 -6.38 8.21
N ALA A 211 -13.37 -5.99 7.56
CA ALA A 211 -13.39 -5.00 6.48
C ALA A 211 -14.25 -5.44 5.29
N VAL A 212 -14.19 -6.72 4.91
CA VAL A 212 -15.03 -7.30 3.85
C VAL A 212 -16.50 -7.32 4.26
N GLY A 213 -16.82 -7.57 5.53
CA GLY A 213 -18.18 -7.52 6.06
C GLY A 213 -18.75 -6.10 6.14
N VAL A 214 -17.93 -5.10 6.48
CA VAL A 214 -18.31 -3.68 6.55
C VAL A 214 -18.55 -3.09 5.15
N ALA A 215 -17.79 -3.52 4.14
CA ALA A 215 -17.85 -2.93 2.79
C ALA A 215 -19.27 -2.93 2.16
N PRO A 216 -20.07 -4.02 2.19
CA PRO A 216 -21.46 -4.00 1.75
C PRO A 216 -22.35 -3.01 2.50
N LEU A 217 -22.13 -2.80 3.81
CA LEU A 217 -22.90 -1.84 4.61
C LEU A 217 -22.60 -0.40 4.19
N LEU A 218 -21.31 -0.07 4.00
CA LEU A 218 -20.89 1.24 3.50
C LEU A 218 -21.47 1.54 2.11
N ASN A 219 -21.59 0.52 1.25
CA ASN A 219 -22.18 0.69 -0.08
C ASN A 219 -23.70 0.98 -0.05
N ARG A 220 -24.39 0.70 1.06
CA ARG A 220 -25.81 1.05 1.25
C ARG A 220 -26.01 2.49 1.71
N ILE A 221 -24.97 3.12 2.27
CA ILE A 221 -25.04 4.50 2.76
C ILE A 221 -24.82 5.46 1.59
N SER A 222 -25.91 6.06 1.11
CA SER A 222 -25.93 6.86 -0.13
C SER A 222 -24.95 8.05 -0.12
N TRP A 223 -24.80 8.73 1.03
CA TRP A 223 -23.90 9.88 1.19
C TRP A 223 -22.42 9.49 1.28
N LEU A 224 -22.09 8.27 1.73
CA LEU A 224 -20.71 7.76 1.76
C LEU A 224 -20.28 7.14 0.43
N LYS A 225 -21.22 6.52 -0.30
CA LYS A 225 -20.92 5.81 -1.54
C LYS A 225 -20.19 6.67 -2.56
N ARG A 226 -20.69 7.90 -2.81
CA ARG A 226 -20.11 8.79 -3.85
C ARG A 226 -18.67 9.22 -3.50
N PRO A 227 -18.37 9.75 -2.30
CA PRO A 227 -16.99 10.04 -1.90
C PRO A 227 -16.07 8.82 -1.95
N LEU A 228 -16.49 7.67 -1.42
CA LEU A 228 -15.65 6.46 -1.38
C LEU A 228 -15.27 5.98 -2.79
N LEU A 229 -16.21 6.02 -3.73
CA LEU A 229 -15.92 5.69 -5.14
C LEU A 229 -15.03 6.73 -5.82
N PHE A 230 -15.20 8.01 -5.49
CA PHE A 230 -14.37 9.09 -6.03
C PHE A 230 -12.89 8.91 -5.66
N PHE A 231 -12.61 8.68 -4.38
CA PHE A 231 -11.25 8.42 -3.89
C PHE A 231 -10.74 7.06 -4.35
N GLY A 232 -11.57 6.02 -4.29
CA GLY A 232 -11.24 4.65 -4.72
C GLY A 232 -10.68 4.58 -6.15
N ARG A 233 -11.30 5.31 -7.09
CA ARG A 233 -10.86 5.39 -8.49
C ARG A 233 -9.56 6.16 -8.71
N ARG A 234 -9.12 6.96 -7.73
CA ARG A 234 -7.91 7.79 -7.78
C ARG A 234 -6.84 7.34 -6.78
N THR A 235 -7.00 6.15 -6.21
CA THR A 235 -6.08 5.59 -5.21
C THR A 235 -4.65 5.55 -5.70
N LEU A 236 -4.40 5.14 -6.95
CA LEU A 236 -3.04 5.12 -7.51
C LEU A 236 -2.39 6.51 -7.53
N SER A 237 -3.14 7.53 -7.94
CA SER A 237 -2.63 8.90 -8.02
C SER A 237 -2.34 9.49 -6.65
N ILE A 238 -3.24 9.26 -5.70
CA ILE A 238 -3.03 9.63 -4.30
C ILE A 238 -1.81 8.90 -3.74
N TYR A 239 -1.75 7.58 -3.91
CA TYR A 239 -0.66 6.75 -3.42
C TYR A 239 0.72 7.18 -3.97
N LEU A 240 0.80 7.59 -5.23
CA LEU A 240 2.06 8.07 -5.81
C LEU A 240 2.41 9.50 -5.34
N GLY A 241 1.43 10.39 -5.32
CA GLY A 241 1.64 11.82 -5.04
C GLY A 241 1.77 12.18 -3.56
N HIS A 242 1.06 11.50 -2.67
CA HIS A 242 0.89 11.97 -1.28
C HIS A 242 2.21 12.11 -0.53
N GLY A 243 3.16 11.19 -0.74
CA GLY A 243 4.47 11.26 -0.07
C GLY A 243 5.27 12.50 -0.47
N LEU A 244 5.21 12.94 -1.73
CA LEU A 244 5.83 14.20 -2.17
C LEU A 244 5.14 15.41 -1.56
N VAL A 245 3.80 15.40 -1.50
CA VAL A 245 3.05 16.51 -0.90
C VAL A 245 3.33 16.60 0.60
N ILE A 246 3.38 15.46 1.30
CA ILE A 246 3.79 15.41 2.72
C ILE A 246 5.20 15.96 2.87
N ALA A 247 6.15 15.50 2.05
CA ALA A 247 7.52 15.98 2.11
C ALA A 247 7.60 17.51 1.91
N ALA A 248 6.96 18.03 0.86
CA ALA A 248 6.93 19.46 0.54
C ALA A 248 6.29 20.31 1.66
N LEU A 249 5.21 19.82 2.29
CA LEU A 249 4.56 20.51 3.40
C LEU A 249 5.33 20.37 4.72
N SER A 250 6.03 19.26 4.93
CA SER A 250 6.78 19.00 6.16
C SER A 250 8.06 19.81 6.26
N MET A 251 8.69 20.19 5.14
CA MET A 251 9.92 20.99 5.10
C MET A 251 9.79 22.35 5.80
N PRO A 252 8.79 23.20 5.49
CA PRO A 252 8.63 24.46 6.21
C PRO A 252 8.13 24.24 7.65
N LEU A 253 7.39 23.16 7.92
CA LEU A 253 6.91 22.87 9.27
C LEU A 253 8.04 22.41 10.21
N SER A 254 9.09 21.78 9.68
CA SER A 254 10.20 21.25 10.49
C SER A 254 11.10 22.34 11.07
N VAL A 255 11.08 23.55 10.50
CA VAL A 255 11.85 24.71 10.99
C VAL A 255 11.06 25.58 11.97
N LEU A 256 9.76 25.32 12.15
CA LEU A 256 8.94 26.06 13.10
C LEU A 256 9.12 25.49 14.51
N PRO A 257 9.21 26.33 15.56
CA PRO A 257 9.28 25.89 16.95
C PRO A 257 7.89 25.44 17.42
N LEU A 258 7.43 24.30 16.91
CA LEU A 258 6.13 23.72 17.23
C LEU A 258 6.21 22.97 18.56
N GLY A 259 5.30 23.29 19.48
CA GLY A 259 5.16 22.55 20.74
C GLY A 259 4.55 21.16 20.53
N ASP A 260 4.69 20.29 21.52
CA ASP A 260 4.25 18.89 21.50
C ASP A 260 2.76 18.67 21.13
N HIS A 261 1.89 19.60 21.52
CA HIS A 261 0.46 19.54 21.18
C HIS A 261 0.18 19.91 19.72
N ALA A 262 1.10 20.59 19.02
CA ALA A 262 0.94 20.94 17.62
C ALA A 262 0.81 19.69 16.73
N PHE A 263 1.42 18.57 17.11
CA PHE A 263 1.32 17.31 16.37
C PHE A 263 -0.12 16.78 16.26
N LEU A 264 -1.01 17.12 17.20
CA LEU A 264 -2.44 16.79 17.10
C LEU A 264 -3.11 17.45 15.89
N TRP A 265 -2.59 18.59 15.44
CA TRP A 265 -3.13 19.37 14.31
C TRP A 265 -2.30 19.21 13.05
N VAL A 266 -0.97 19.11 13.19
CA VAL A 266 -0.04 18.91 12.06
C VAL A 266 -0.33 17.61 11.33
N THR A 267 -0.58 16.50 12.04
CA THR A 267 -0.83 15.22 11.38
C THR A 267 -2.12 15.21 10.57
N PRO A 268 -3.31 15.64 11.09
CA PRO A 268 -4.51 15.78 10.27
C PRO A 268 -4.36 16.79 9.13
N PHE A 269 -3.64 17.90 9.36
CA PHE A 269 -3.32 18.87 8.32
C PHE A 269 -2.55 18.19 7.17
N LEU A 270 -1.43 17.52 7.47
CA LEU A 270 -0.64 16.81 6.46
C LEU A 270 -1.46 15.73 5.76
N MET A 271 -2.32 15.01 6.48
CA MET A 271 -3.20 13.98 5.90
C MET A 271 -4.19 14.59 4.89
N LEU A 272 -4.91 15.65 5.27
CA LEU A 272 -5.90 16.29 4.40
C LEU A 272 -5.24 16.96 3.21
N PHE A 273 -4.20 17.75 3.44
CA PHE A 273 -3.52 18.49 2.37
C PHE A 273 -2.74 17.57 1.44
N SER A 274 -2.21 16.43 1.92
CA SER A 274 -1.61 15.44 1.03
C SER A 274 -2.63 14.73 0.16
N LEU A 275 -3.83 14.44 0.68
CA LEU A 275 -4.94 13.87 -0.08
C LEU A 275 -5.37 14.84 -1.20
N PHE A 276 -5.73 16.07 -0.85
CA PHE A 276 -6.20 17.06 -1.82
C PHE A 276 -5.09 17.54 -2.75
N GLY A 277 -3.89 17.76 -2.24
CA GLY A 277 -2.73 18.14 -3.03
C GLY A 277 -2.38 17.09 -4.08
N SER A 278 -2.51 15.80 -3.76
CA SER A 278 -2.29 14.73 -4.74
C SER A 278 -3.35 14.73 -5.85
N LEU A 279 -4.60 15.07 -5.51
CA LEU A 279 -5.67 15.21 -6.50
C LEU A 279 -5.44 16.42 -7.41
N VAL A 280 -5.04 17.56 -6.85
CA VAL A 280 -4.67 18.74 -7.63
C VAL A 280 -3.49 18.42 -8.55
N LEU A 281 -2.47 17.73 -8.04
CA LEU A 281 -1.32 17.32 -8.85
C LEU A 281 -1.74 16.39 -10.00
N HIS A 282 -2.64 15.45 -9.74
CA HIS A 282 -3.22 14.58 -10.76
C HIS A 282 -3.97 15.37 -11.84
N ASP A 283 -4.88 16.26 -11.44
CA ASP A 283 -5.70 17.04 -12.37
C ASP A 283 -4.84 17.99 -13.22
N ARG A 284 -3.82 18.62 -12.60
CA ARG A 284 -2.87 19.48 -13.32
C ARG A 284 -2.04 18.70 -14.32
N VAL A 285 -1.50 17.55 -13.93
CA VAL A 285 -0.78 16.65 -14.85
C VAL A 285 -1.68 16.18 -16.00
N GLY A 286 -2.95 15.90 -15.71
CA GLY A 286 -3.94 15.55 -16.71
C GLY A 286 -4.22 16.68 -17.71
N SER A 287 -4.38 17.91 -17.21
CA SER A 287 -4.57 19.10 -18.05
C SER A 287 -3.40 19.38 -19.00
N LEU A 288 -2.19 18.94 -18.63
CA LEU A 288 -0.98 19.06 -19.44
C LEU A 288 -0.79 17.88 -20.42
N GLY A 289 -1.76 16.97 -20.52
CA GLY A 289 -1.67 15.77 -21.38
C GLY A 289 -0.66 14.73 -20.88
N ARG A 290 -0.22 14.81 -19.62
CA ARG A 290 0.82 13.96 -19.02
C ARG A 290 0.26 12.84 -18.16
N MET A 291 -0.95 12.35 -18.48
CA MET A 291 -1.62 11.26 -17.74
C MET A 291 -0.80 9.98 -17.64
N TRP A 292 0.20 9.80 -18.51
CA TRP A 292 1.16 8.70 -18.46
C TRP A 292 1.94 8.61 -17.14
N LEU A 293 2.01 9.69 -16.35
CA LEU A 293 2.59 9.70 -15.00
C LEU A 293 1.77 8.89 -13.98
N TYR A 294 0.46 8.73 -14.22
CA TYR A 294 -0.50 8.17 -13.26
C TYR A 294 -1.37 7.04 -13.82
N SER A 295 -1.20 6.66 -15.09
CA SER A 295 -2.10 5.71 -15.74
C SER A 295 -1.54 4.29 -15.71
N GLU A 296 -2.46 3.32 -15.62
CA GLU A 296 -2.15 1.89 -15.76
C GLU A 296 -1.66 1.51 -17.16
N GLU A 297 -1.71 2.43 -18.12
CA GLU A 297 -1.15 2.31 -19.48
C GLU A 297 -0.02 3.31 -19.73
N GLY A 298 0.54 3.90 -18.66
CA GLY A 298 1.43 5.05 -18.75
C GLY A 298 2.62 4.82 -19.66
N MET A 299 3.21 3.62 -19.63
CA MET A 299 4.31 3.26 -20.52
C MET A 299 3.92 3.29 -22.01
N ARG A 300 2.74 2.76 -22.36
CA ARG A 300 2.24 2.79 -23.75
C ARG A 300 1.93 4.22 -24.18
N GLN A 301 1.40 5.03 -23.26
CA GLN A 301 1.05 6.42 -23.51
C GLN A 301 2.28 7.32 -23.66
N SER A 302 3.38 7.03 -22.94
CA SER A 302 4.65 7.76 -23.03
C SER A 302 5.45 7.46 -24.30
N LEU A 303 5.20 6.33 -24.96
CA LEU A 303 5.86 6.00 -26.23
C LEU A 303 5.35 6.88 -27.39
N PRO A 304 6.24 7.31 -28.30
CA PRO A 304 5.87 7.97 -29.56
C PRO A 304 4.81 7.16 -30.31
N LYS A 305 3.88 7.81 -31.02
CA LYS A 305 2.79 7.14 -31.75
C LYS A 305 3.26 5.99 -32.67
N ARG A 306 4.48 6.07 -33.21
CA ARG A 306 5.09 5.05 -34.08
C ARG A 306 5.56 3.77 -33.35
N LEU A 307 5.67 3.83 -32.02
CA LEU A 307 6.12 2.72 -31.17
C LEU A 307 4.98 2.16 -30.28
N ARG A 308 3.75 2.66 -30.45
CA ARG A 308 2.55 2.16 -29.75
C ARG A 308 2.05 0.90 -30.46
N ILE A 309 2.48 -0.27 -29.98
CA ILE A 309 1.97 -1.60 -30.40
C ILE A 309 1.03 -2.15 -29.33
#